data_AF-A0A937R9P8-F1
#
_entry.id   AF-A0A937R9P8-F1
#
_cell.length_a   1.000
_cell.length_b   1.000
_cell.length_c   1.000
_cell.angle_alpha   90.00
_cell.angle_beta   90.00
_cell.angle_gamma   90.00
#
_symmetry.space_group_name_H-M   'P 1'
#
loop_
_entity.id
_entity.type
_entity.pdbx_description
1 polymer ?
#
loop_
_entity_poly.entity_id
_entity_poly.type
_entity_poly.pdbx_seq_one_letter_code
_entity_poly.pdbx_strand_id
1 'polypeptide(L)' 'VREIAAGKGFPQECVIAGIFRKETEEFIFPRGSIVVREGDQLFLAADTAKVRKAAAYLQQAGARSRH' A
#
# COMPACT_ATOMS: atom_id res chain seq x y z
N VAL A 1 -6.73 -2.05 0.78
CA VAL A 1 -6.20 -1.79 -0.57
C VAL A 1 -7.21 -1.06 -1.42
N ARG A 2 -8.44 -1.56 -1.62
CA ARG A 2 -9.45 -0.82 -2.42
C ARG A 2 -9.64 0.63 -1.98
N GLU A 3 -9.66 0.93 -0.68
CA GLU A 3 -9.78 2.31 -0.17
C GLU A 3 -8.49 3.15 -0.31
N ILE A 4 -7.31 2.52 -0.21
CA ILE A 4 -6.01 3.20 -0.36
C ILE A 4 -5.76 3.54 -1.84
N ALA A 5 -6.01 2.58 -2.73
CA ALA A 5 -5.85 2.73 -4.18
C ALA A 5 -6.94 3.62 -4.80
N ALA A 6 -8.12 3.75 -4.18
CA ALA A 6 -9.17 4.67 -4.59
C ALA A 6 -9.02 6.08 -3.98
N GLY A 7 -8.05 6.30 -3.09
CA GLY A 7 -7.78 7.62 -2.53
C GLY A 7 -7.30 8.58 -3.62
N LYS A 8 -7.86 9.79 -3.68
CA LYS A 8 -7.52 10.81 -4.70
C LYS A 8 -6.03 11.17 -4.81
N GLY A 9 -5.22 10.81 -3.80
CA GLY A 9 -3.77 11.04 -3.77
C GLY A 9 -2.90 9.84 -4.13
N PHE A 10 -3.47 8.65 -4.31
CA PHE A 10 -2.72 7.48 -4.76
C PHE A 10 -2.54 7.55 -6.28
N PRO A 11 -1.33 7.31 -6.82
CA PRO A 11 -1.08 7.47 -8.24
C PRO A 11 -1.89 6.46 -9.07
N GLN A 12 -2.49 6.95 -10.16
CA GLN A 12 -3.08 6.10 -11.19
C GLN A 12 -1.99 5.19 -11.79
N GLU A 13 -2.40 4.00 -12.25
CA GLU A 13 -1.50 2.98 -12.81
C GLU A 13 -0.40 2.52 -11.82
N CYS A 14 -0.70 2.55 -10.53
CA CYS A 14 0.13 1.91 -9.50
C CYS A 14 -0.64 0.76 -8.86
N VAL A 15 -0.01 -0.41 -8.81
CA VAL A 15 -0.61 -1.63 -8.27
C VAL A 15 0.16 -2.06 -7.03
N ILE A 16 -0.56 -2.40 -5.96
CA ILE A 16 0.00 -3.14 -4.84
C ILE A 16 0.02 -4.61 -5.27
N ALA A 17 1.19 -5.13 -5.63
CA ALA A 17 1.37 -6.48 -6.14
C ALA A 17 1.39 -7.54 -5.03
N GLY A 18 1.78 -7.14 -3.82
CA GLY A 18 1.90 -8.06 -2.69
C GLY A 18 2.03 -7.31 -1.36
N ILE A 19 1.72 -8.02 -0.29
CA ILE A 19 1.90 -7.59 1.09
C ILE A 19 2.67 -8.69 1.80
N PHE A 20 3.81 -8.37 2.40
CA PHE A 20 4.49 -9.28 3.30
C PHE A 20 4.26 -8.85 4.74
N ARG A 21 3.69 -9.75 5.53
CA ARG A 21 3.41 -9.54 6.94
C ARG A 21 4.47 -10.23 7.76
N LYS A 22 5.31 -9.45 8.44
CA LYS A 22 6.44 -10.01 9.18
C LYS A 22 6.00 -10.76 10.44
N GLU A 23 4.93 -10.35 11.11
CA GLU A 23 4.49 -11.02 12.35
C GLU A 23 4.05 -12.46 12.11
N THR A 24 3.52 -12.76 10.93
CA THR A 24 3.01 -14.09 10.56
C THR A 24 3.87 -14.79 9.50
N GLU A 25 4.91 -14.12 9.00
CA GLU A 25 5.74 -14.55 7.86
C GLU A 25 4.93 -14.87 6.59
N GLU A 26 3.79 -14.19 6.39
CA GLU A 26 2.87 -14.47 5.28
C GLU A 26 3.09 -13.53 4.10
N PHE A 27 3.04 -14.10 2.89
CA PHE A 27 2.95 -13.34 1.64
C PHE A 27 1.52 -13.35 1.12
N ILE A 28 0.92 -12.17 1.02
CA ILE A 28 -0.48 -12.00 0.65
C ILE A 28 -0.57 -11.29 -0.70
N PHE A 29 -1.17 -11.97 -1.67
CA PHE A 29 -1.54 -11.39 -2.95
C PHE A 29 -2.90 -10.71 -2.83
N PRO A 30 -2.98 -9.38 -2.88
CA PRO A 30 -4.20 -8.65 -2.59
C PRO A 30 -5.27 -8.93 -3.66
N ARG A 31 -6.39 -9.54 -3.25
CA ARG A 31 -7.59 -9.70 -4.07
C ARG A 31 -8.73 -8.91 -3.43
N GLY A 32 -9.36 -8.02 -4.19
CA GLY A 32 -10.48 -7.20 -3.70
C GLY A 32 -10.10 -6.29 -2.51
N SER A 33 -10.90 -6.34 -1.44
CA SER A 33 -10.69 -5.53 -0.24
C SER A 33 -9.81 -6.29 0.76
N ILE A 34 -8.58 -5.83 0.94
CA ILE A 34 -7.68 -6.30 1.99
C ILE A 34 -7.23 -5.15 2.89
N VAL A 35 -7.06 -5.40 4.19
CA VAL A 35 -6.58 -4.42 5.17
C VAL A 35 -5.05 -4.44 5.21
N VAL A 36 -4.45 -3.27 5.03
CA VAL A 36 -3.02 -3.05 5.29
C VAL A 36 -2.87 -2.65 6.74
N ARG A 37 -1.92 -3.28 7.44
CA ARG A 37 -1.63 -3.04 8.87
C ARG A 37 -0.31 -2.29 9.02
N GLU A 38 -0.12 -1.66 10.18
CA GLU A 38 1.20 -1.17 10.55
C GLU A 38 2.19 -2.34 10.61
N GLY A 39 3.42 -2.14 10.14
CA GLY A 39 4.43 -3.20 10.02
C GLY A 39 4.39 -3.99 8.70
N ASP A 40 3.26 -3.98 7.97
CA ASP A 40 3.17 -4.64 6.66
C ASP A 40 4.14 -4.02 5.65
N GLN A 41 4.88 -4.87 4.94
CA GLN A 41 5.72 -4.46 3.81
C GLN A 41 4.93 -4.56 2.50
N LEU A 42 4.84 -3.46 1.76
CA LEU A 42 4.08 -3.40 0.51
C LEU A 42 4.99 -3.47 -0.71
N PHE A 43 4.62 -4.32 -1.67
CA PHE A 43 5.28 -4.42 -2.96
C PHE A 43 4.47 -3.66 -4.00
N LEU A 44 5.08 -2.66 -4.62
CA LEU A 44 4.44 -1.78 -5.60
C LEU A 44 4.98 -2.03 -7.01
N ALA A 45 4.10 -2.02 -7.99
CA ALA A 45 4.44 -2.06 -9.41
C ALA A 45 3.86 -0.83 -10.11
N ALA A 46 4.75 0.02 -10.64
CA ALA A 46 4.44 1.20 -11.47
C ALA A 46 5.75 1.77 -12.06
N ASP A 47 5.67 2.83 -12.86
CA ASP A 47 6.83 3.65 -13.18
C ASP A 47 7.47 4.24 -11.92
N THR A 48 8.80 4.43 -11.94
CA THR A 48 9.59 4.90 -10.79
C THR A 48 9.03 6.18 -10.15
N ALA A 49 8.57 7.15 -10.95
CA ALA A 49 7.99 8.39 -10.43
C ALA A 49 6.67 8.15 -9.66
N LYS A 50 5.86 7.20 -10.13
CA LYS A 50 4.59 6.80 -9.48
C LYS A 50 4.87 6.00 -8.21
N VAL A 51 5.84 5.08 -8.22
CA VAL A 51 6.26 4.34 -7.01
C VAL A 51 6.66 5.30 -5.89
N ARG A 52 7.47 6.33 -6.19
CA ARG A 52 7.87 7.34 -5.20
C ARG A 52 6.68 8.10 -4.62
N LYS A 53 5.73 8.52 -5.45
CA LYS A 53 4.50 9.20 -5.00
C LYS A 53 3.64 8.29 -4.13
N ALA A 54 3.46 7.03 -4.52
CA ALA A 54 2.72 6.03 -3.75
C ALA A 54 3.36 5.81 -2.38
N ALA A 55 4.68 5.67 -2.31
CA ALA A 55 5.40 5.51 -1.05
C ALA A 55 5.21 6.72 -0.12
N ALA A 56 5.31 7.95 -0.65
CA ALA A 56 5.07 9.17 0.13
C ALA A 56 3.62 9.25 0.64
N TYR A 57 2.64 8.92 -0.21
CA TYR A 57 1.23 8.87 0.18
C TYR A 57 0.98 7.86 1.31
N LEU A 58 1.55 6.66 1.21
CA LEU A 58 1.39 5.59 2.20
C LEU A 58 1.99 5.98 3.56
N GLN A 59 3.13 6.66 3.59
CA GLN A 59 3.73 7.17 4.82
C GLN A 59 2.83 8.21 5.50
N GLN A 60 2.22 9.12 4.73
CA GLN A 60 1.31 10.14 5.26
C GLN A 60 -0.03 9.55 5.71
N ALA A 61 -0.56 8.57 4.99
CA ALA A 61 -1.78 7.86 5.34
C ALA A 61 -1.62 7.03 6.62
N GLY A 62 -0.49 6.34 6.78
CA GLY A 62 -0.16 5.62 8.02
C GLY A 62 0.00 6.55 9.22
N ALA A 63 0.53 7.76 9.03
CA ALA A 63 0.66 8.75 10.09
C ALA A 63 -0.69 9.28 10.61
N ARG A 64 -1.71 9.36 9.75
CA ARG A 64 -3.06 9.83 10.11
C ARG A 64 -3.89 8.82 10.89
N SER A 65 -3.53 7.53 10.87
CA SER A 65 -4.27 6.48 11.58
C SER A 65 -3.88 6.33 13.06
N ARG A 66 -2.96 7.18 13.56
CA ARG A 66 -2.45 7.18 14.94
C ARG A 66 -3.06 8.29 15.83
N HIS A 67 -4.19 8.88 15.43
CA HIS A 67 -4.97 9.85 16.21
C HIS A 67 -6.42 9.41 16.30
#